data_AF-A0AAD6VPK8-F1
#
_entry.id   AF-A0AAD6VPK8-F1
#
_cell.length_a   1.000
_cell.length_b   1.000
_cell.length_c   1.000
_cell.angle_alpha   90.00
_cell.angle_beta   90.00
_cell.angle_gamma   90.00
#
_symmetry.space_group_name_H-M   'P 1'
#
loop_
_entity.id
_entity.type
_entity.pdbx_description
1 polymer ?
#
loop_
_entity_poly.entity_id
_entity_poly.type
_entity_poly.pdbx_seq_one_letter_code
_entity_poly.pdbx_strand_id
1 'polypeptide(L)'
;MRLPALSLLLHLAGIISLCAAQNITKLQQTLAAHGVSAVYKTSGNFKTLSQAFNRRFSVVPVGIAFPTSVAQVSAAVAAGSAQKLEVVARSGGHSYIANGLGGTNGALVIDLSKMKAISVRAANGTAVIETGNRLGDVTLALNAAGRALPHGTCPYVRSLGYGGFGFAGRMWGLTLDTIKSATVVLANGTVATASAKVNTDLFWAIRGASPSFGIVTSIEVQTFPAPPSVTVFSYSWDSLDITTASAAIANLQTFATSNIPASLGAELVFGTGPSSGRLSVEWNGGYYGAESSFAAIVKPYLQTLPKPSRSSVKPGTYLASVTTFAQGQPVNTSTAADIPDTFYTKSILTPESAPMSAAAIKAFVTYMAKQGFSSDTSWFVEVELVGGRNSIINTVPLDATAFAKRDTLFLIQFYASSANNKPPYPSDGFAFVDGMVASIVNNEPAGWPYGAYLNYIDDKLTNGAYGSRSTLQCCSFPSLILWIHAVLHAVCSNLEYEIERKHQLLLLIGSRGSAKTFLKK
;
A
#
# COMPACT_ATOMS: atom_id res chain seq x y z
N MET A 1 41.78 60.76 -37.95
CA MET A 1 40.33 60.63 -37.66
C MET A 1 40.17 59.66 -36.49
N ARG A 2 39.71 60.16 -35.33
CA ARG A 2 39.03 59.55 -34.17
C ARG A 2 39.22 58.03 -33.83
N LEU A 3 39.96 57.75 -32.73
CA LEU A 3 39.53 57.21 -31.40
C LEU A 3 38.45 56.08 -31.28
N PRO A 4 38.39 55.29 -30.17
CA PRO A 4 38.77 53.87 -30.11
C PRO A 4 37.70 52.95 -29.43
N ALA A 5 38.07 51.66 -29.26
CA ALA A 5 37.72 50.76 -28.15
C ALA A 5 36.38 50.99 -27.40
N LEU A 6 35.29 50.37 -27.87
CA LEU A 6 34.12 50.07 -27.02
C LEU A 6 33.24 49.00 -27.68
N SER A 7 33.41 47.72 -27.31
CA SER A 7 32.34 46.70 -27.43
C SER A 7 32.66 45.34 -26.82
N LEU A 8 33.88 45.09 -26.31
CA LEU A 8 34.19 43.84 -25.60
C LEU A 8 33.84 43.94 -24.10
N LEU A 9 32.62 44.35 -23.74
CA LEU A 9 32.23 44.49 -22.33
C LEU A 9 30.72 44.61 -22.12
N LEU A 10 29.91 43.75 -22.75
CA LEU A 10 28.52 43.52 -22.35
C LEU A 10 28.08 42.20 -22.98
N HIS A 11 27.98 41.13 -22.17
CA HIS A 11 27.18 39.89 -22.32
C HIS A 11 27.72 38.72 -21.45
N LEU A 12 28.70 38.96 -20.58
CA LEU A 12 28.92 38.12 -19.38
C LEU A 12 28.36 38.83 -18.13
N ALA A 13 27.03 38.95 -18.07
CA ALA A 13 26.34 39.33 -16.85
C ALA A 13 25.35 38.23 -16.47
N GLY A 14 25.84 37.31 -15.62
CA GLY A 14 25.07 36.77 -14.50
C GLY A 14 23.88 35.87 -14.81
N ILE A 15 24.14 34.56 -14.95
CA ILE A 15 23.35 33.56 -14.21
C ILE A 15 24.35 32.64 -13.51
N ILE A 16 25.06 33.19 -12.52
CA ILE A 16 25.53 32.34 -11.42
C ILE A 16 24.26 32.10 -10.61
N SER A 17 23.61 30.97 -10.86
CA SER A 17 22.60 30.46 -9.93
C SER A 17 23.36 30.20 -8.62
N LEU A 18 23.31 31.14 -7.67
CA LEU A 18 23.71 30.87 -6.31
C LEU A 18 22.75 29.79 -5.80
N CYS A 19 23.14 28.54 -5.97
CA CYS A 19 22.68 27.48 -5.10
C CYS A 19 23.18 27.84 -3.71
N ALA A 20 22.40 28.63 -2.97
CA ALA A 20 22.62 28.82 -1.55
C ALA A 20 22.80 27.43 -0.92
N ALA A 21 23.97 27.20 -0.33
CA ALA A 21 24.27 25.95 0.35
C ALA A 21 23.25 25.72 1.47
N GLN A 22 22.88 24.46 1.69
CA GLN A 22 21.97 24.08 2.77
C GLN A 22 22.56 24.54 4.11
N ASN A 23 21.80 25.30 4.90
CA ASN A 23 22.23 25.77 6.21
C ASN A 23 21.58 24.93 7.32
N ILE A 24 22.26 23.84 7.70
CA ILE A 24 21.75 22.89 8.70
C ILE A 24 21.67 23.52 10.10
N THR A 25 22.56 24.46 10.41
CA THR A 25 22.47 25.24 11.66
C THR A 25 21.20 26.10 11.68
N LYS A 26 20.83 26.72 10.55
CA LYS A 26 19.60 27.48 10.44
C LYS A 26 18.36 26.57 10.58
N LEU A 27 18.37 25.39 9.96
CA LEU A 27 17.34 24.37 10.16
C LEU A 27 17.17 24.03 11.64
N GLN A 28 18.27 23.72 12.32
CA GLN A 28 18.29 23.40 13.75
C GLN A 28 17.69 24.51 14.61
N GLN A 29 18.11 25.75 14.37
CA GLN A 29 17.60 26.94 15.07
C GLN A 29 16.10 27.13 14.82
N THR A 30 15.64 26.98 13.58
CA THR A 30 14.22 27.14 13.24
C THR A 30 13.36 26.05 13.89
N LEU A 31 13.80 24.79 13.88
CA LEU A 31 13.09 23.69 14.54
C LEU A 31 13.01 23.93 16.05
N ALA A 32 14.12 24.32 16.69
CA ALA A 32 14.16 24.63 18.11
C ALA A 32 13.25 25.82 18.48
N ALA A 33 13.24 26.88 17.67
CA ALA A 33 12.40 28.06 17.89
C ALA A 33 10.89 27.75 17.85
N HIS A 34 10.49 26.69 17.15
CA HIS A 34 9.10 26.19 17.11
C HIS A 34 8.83 25.07 18.13
N GLY A 35 9.79 24.79 19.02
CA GLY A 35 9.68 23.74 20.03
C GLY A 35 9.66 22.32 19.44
N VAL A 36 10.18 22.12 18.23
CA VAL A 36 10.25 20.80 17.58
C VAL A 36 11.49 20.07 18.07
N SER A 37 11.29 18.98 18.81
CA SER A 37 12.39 18.08 19.19
C SER A 37 12.97 17.43 17.94
N ALA A 38 14.29 17.37 17.81
CA ALA A 38 14.95 16.74 16.67
C ALA A 38 16.28 16.11 17.06
N VAL A 39 16.67 15.06 16.33
CA VAL A 39 17.98 14.41 16.45
C VAL A 39 18.76 14.54 15.15
N TYR A 40 20.08 14.60 15.28
CA TYR A 40 21.03 14.77 14.18
C TYR A 40 22.16 13.75 14.31
N LYS A 41 23.05 13.67 13.32
CA LYS A 41 24.17 12.70 13.31
C LYS A 41 25.03 12.72 14.59
N THR A 42 25.10 13.86 15.28
CA THR A 42 25.85 14.03 16.53
C THR A 42 25.10 13.52 17.77
N SER A 43 23.81 13.22 17.67
CA SER A 43 23.00 12.67 18.76
C SER A 43 23.29 11.17 18.95
N GLY A 44 23.53 10.73 20.20
CA GLY A 44 23.91 9.34 20.49
C GLY A 44 22.87 8.27 20.07
N ASN A 45 21.59 8.63 20.03
CA ASN A 45 20.49 7.74 19.61
C ASN A 45 20.16 7.83 18.11
N PHE A 46 20.86 8.67 17.33
CA PHE A 46 20.54 8.92 15.92
C PHE A 46 20.58 7.63 15.08
N LYS A 47 21.58 6.77 15.28
CA LYS A 47 21.72 5.51 14.53
C LYS A 47 20.53 4.58 14.74
N THR A 48 20.03 4.49 15.97
CA THR A 48 18.85 3.69 16.30
C THR A 48 17.58 4.30 15.71
N LEU A 49 17.44 5.62 15.80
CA LEU A 49 16.26 6.33 15.30
C LEU A 49 16.22 6.46 13.77
N SER A 50 17.35 6.38 13.08
CA SER A 50 17.46 6.39 11.61
C SER A 50 17.44 5.00 10.98
N GLN A 51 17.22 3.96 11.77
CA GLN A 51 17.26 2.59 11.27
C GLN A 51 16.01 2.26 10.44
N ALA A 52 16.20 1.77 9.21
CA ALA A 52 15.11 1.31 8.36
C ALA A 52 14.43 0.07 8.94
N PHE A 53 13.17 -0.20 8.59
CA PHE A 53 12.56 -1.51 8.86
C PHE A 53 13.28 -2.60 8.06
N ASN A 54 13.35 -2.43 6.73
CA ASN A 54 14.14 -3.28 5.85
C ASN A 54 15.64 -2.92 5.94
N ARG A 55 16.44 -3.80 6.53
CA ARG A 55 17.89 -3.66 6.75
C ARG A 55 18.74 -3.90 5.53
N ARG A 56 18.12 -4.23 4.38
CA ARG A 56 18.78 -4.09 3.07
C ARG A 56 19.15 -2.63 2.78
N PHE A 57 18.41 -1.68 3.34
CA PHE A 57 18.63 -0.25 3.15
C PHE A 57 19.37 0.37 4.33
N SER A 58 20.39 1.17 4.01
CA SER A 58 21.08 2.05 4.96
C SER A 58 20.93 3.49 4.48
N VAL A 59 19.97 4.21 5.08
CA VAL A 59 19.65 5.60 4.73
C VAL A 59 20.02 6.51 5.89
N VAL A 60 20.70 7.60 5.58
CA VAL A 60 21.19 8.57 6.55
C VAL A 60 20.53 9.93 6.30
N PRO A 61 19.48 10.29 7.06
CA PRO A 61 18.84 11.59 6.94
C PRO A 61 19.74 12.72 7.45
N VAL A 62 19.41 13.97 7.11
CA VAL A 62 20.09 15.15 7.68
C VAL A 62 19.70 15.36 9.14
N GLY A 63 18.46 15.04 9.49
CA GLY A 63 17.90 15.10 10.83
C GLY A 63 16.52 14.45 10.88
N ILE A 64 16.08 14.12 12.09
CA ILE A 64 14.75 13.55 12.34
C ILE A 64 14.04 14.44 13.35
N ALA A 65 12.95 15.07 12.93
CA ALA A 65 12.09 15.92 13.75
C ALA A 65 10.91 15.11 14.32
N PHE A 66 10.53 15.36 15.57
CA PHE A 66 9.45 14.68 16.29
C PHE A 66 8.37 15.69 16.72
N PRO A 67 7.56 16.20 15.78
CA PRO A 67 6.48 17.12 16.11
C PRO A 67 5.40 16.44 16.97
N THR A 68 4.76 17.23 17.82
CA THR A 68 3.62 16.81 18.67
C THR A 68 2.31 17.50 18.25
N SER A 69 2.34 18.33 17.21
CA SER A 69 1.17 19.07 16.71
C SER A 69 1.28 19.38 15.22
N VAL A 70 0.13 19.67 14.59
CA VAL A 70 0.05 20.07 13.17
C VAL A 70 0.87 21.34 12.90
N ALA A 71 0.87 22.30 13.82
CA ALA A 71 1.66 23.53 13.68
C ALA A 71 3.17 23.24 13.64
N GLN A 72 3.65 22.28 14.44
CA GLN A 72 5.05 21.85 14.41
C GLN A 72 5.41 21.09 13.13
N VAL A 73 4.49 20.28 12.58
CA VAL A 73 4.68 19.65 11.26
C VAL A 73 4.82 20.72 10.19
N SER A 74 3.90 21.70 10.16
CA SER A 74 3.95 22.86 9.25
C SER A 74 5.28 23.59 9.32
N ALA A 75 5.72 23.96 10.54
CA ALA A 75 6.99 24.65 10.75
C ALA A 75 8.19 23.81 10.28
N ALA A 76 8.20 22.50 10.54
CA ALA A 76 9.27 21.60 10.11
C ALA A 76 9.33 21.45 8.58
N VAL A 77 8.18 21.34 7.90
CA VAL A 77 8.11 21.33 6.43
C VAL A 77 8.66 22.63 5.86
N ALA A 78 8.19 23.78 6.36
CA ALA A 78 8.67 25.09 5.92
C ALA A 78 10.17 25.27 6.15
N ALA A 79 10.69 24.80 7.29
CA ALA A 79 12.11 24.87 7.62
C ALA A 79 12.96 24.01 6.67
N GLY A 80 12.54 22.77 6.37
CA GLY A 80 13.21 21.91 5.39
C GLY A 80 13.19 22.50 3.98
N SER A 81 12.02 22.98 3.53
CA SER A 81 11.83 23.62 2.23
C SER A 81 12.70 24.86 2.05
N ALA A 82 12.79 25.71 3.08
CA ALA A 82 13.67 26.89 3.08
C ALA A 82 15.16 26.56 2.92
N GLN A 83 15.56 25.33 3.27
CA GLN A 83 16.92 24.81 3.08
C GLN A 83 17.07 23.93 1.85
N LYS A 84 16.06 23.87 0.96
CA LYS A 84 16.05 23.03 -0.24
C LYS A 84 16.33 21.54 0.08
N LEU A 85 15.81 21.07 1.22
CA LEU A 85 15.87 19.68 1.62
C LEU A 85 14.65 18.94 1.10
N GLU A 86 14.84 17.69 0.69
CA GLU A 86 13.73 16.75 0.59
C GLU A 86 13.15 16.54 2.00
N VAL A 87 11.83 16.66 2.13
CA VAL A 87 11.12 16.47 3.39
C VAL A 87 10.23 15.25 3.25
N VAL A 88 10.39 14.28 4.14
CA VAL A 88 9.61 13.05 4.13
C VAL A 88 8.95 12.82 5.47
N ALA A 89 7.71 12.32 5.44
CA ALA A 89 7.02 11.88 6.63
C ALA A 89 7.41 10.45 6.97
N ARG A 90 7.68 10.18 8.24
CA ARG A 90 7.74 8.84 8.79
C ARG A 90 6.63 8.65 9.79
N SER A 91 5.66 7.81 9.45
CA SER A 91 4.76 7.27 10.45
C SER A 91 5.35 5.99 11.06
N GLY A 92 5.12 4.82 10.44
CA GLY A 92 5.43 3.52 11.05
C GLY A 92 6.81 2.96 10.76
N GLY A 93 7.52 3.54 9.80
CA GLY A 93 8.85 3.05 9.39
C GLY A 93 8.84 1.77 8.57
N HIS A 94 7.69 1.11 8.38
CA HIS A 94 7.50 -0.16 7.64
C HIS A 94 7.61 -0.06 6.11
N SER A 95 8.07 1.06 5.56
CA SER A 95 8.31 1.14 4.11
C SER A 95 9.34 0.07 3.70
N TYR A 96 8.97 -0.79 2.75
CA TYR A 96 9.82 -1.89 2.29
C TYR A 96 11.12 -1.40 1.62
N ILE A 97 11.12 -0.17 1.11
CA ILE A 97 12.30 0.48 0.51
C ILE A 97 12.81 1.70 1.30
N ALA A 98 12.46 1.80 2.59
CA ALA A 98 12.88 2.89 3.47
C ALA A 98 12.48 4.32 3.01
N ASN A 99 11.37 4.50 2.27
CA ASN A 99 10.87 5.82 1.86
C ASN A 99 10.51 6.74 3.04
N GLY A 100 10.12 6.17 4.19
CA GLY A 100 9.94 6.95 5.42
C GLY A 100 11.23 7.59 5.95
N LEU A 101 12.40 7.21 5.42
CA LEU A 101 13.70 7.84 5.70
C LEU A 101 14.22 8.68 4.52
N GLY A 102 13.46 8.75 3.42
CA GLY A 102 13.82 9.46 2.20
C GLY A 102 14.17 8.54 1.03
N GLY A 103 14.33 7.23 1.26
CA GLY A 103 14.84 6.28 0.26
C GLY A 103 16.33 6.50 -0.11
N THR A 104 16.82 7.73 0.01
CA THR A 104 18.20 8.16 -0.21
C THR A 104 18.67 9.08 0.93
N ASN A 105 19.99 9.30 1.01
CA ASN A 105 20.59 10.10 2.07
C ASN A 105 20.22 11.59 1.95
N GLY A 106 20.14 12.27 3.10
CA GLY A 106 20.05 13.73 3.14
C GLY A 106 18.64 14.33 3.24
N ALA A 107 17.59 13.52 3.31
CA ALA A 107 16.25 14.00 3.59
C ALA A 107 16.07 14.45 5.05
N LEU A 108 15.23 15.47 5.28
CA LEU A 108 14.70 15.79 6.61
C LEU A 108 13.50 14.87 6.86
N VAL A 109 13.60 14.06 7.91
CA VAL A 109 12.53 13.15 8.30
C VAL A 109 11.64 13.84 9.34
N ILE A 110 10.34 13.89 9.07
CA ILE A 110 9.31 14.31 10.03
C ILE A 110 8.64 13.06 10.58
N ASP A 111 9.05 12.65 11.78
CA ASP A 111 8.57 11.46 12.45
C ASP A 111 7.32 11.76 13.28
N LEU A 112 6.19 11.21 12.85
CA LEU A 112 4.88 11.45 13.43
C LEU A 112 4.61 10.60 14.68
N SER A 113 5.56 9.81 15.18
CA SER A 113 5.35 8.86 16.29
C SER A 113 4.90 9.49 17.61
N LYS A 114 4.97 10.83 17.75
CA LYS A 114 4.45 11.57 18.91
C LYS A 114 3.02 12.08 18.73
N MET A 115 2.48 12.03 17.51
CA MET A 115 1.09 12.38 17.19
C MET A 115 0.23 11.12 17.19
N LYS A 116 -0.27 10.75 18.38
CA LYS A 116 -0.98 9.49 18.64
C LYS A 116 -2.40 9.65 19.18
N ALA A 117 -2.97 10.85 19.21
CA ALA A 117 -4.33 11.04 19.70
C ALA A 117 -5.35 10.22 18.88
N ILE A 118 -6.27 9.57 19.59
CA ILE A 118 -7.42 8.85 19.02
C ILE A 118 -8.67 9.33 19.74
N SER A 119 -9.65 9.85 19.00
CA SER A 119 -10.95 10.23 19.51
C SER A 119 -12.03 9.38 18.84
N VAL A 120 -12.59 8.42 19.58
CA VAL A 120 -13.64 7.53 19.07
C VAL A 120 -15.01 8.15 19.36
N ARG A 121 -15.77 8.43 18.30
CA ARG A 121 -17.12 8.98 18.34
C ARG A 121 -18.12 7.85 18.07
N ALA A 122 -18.21 6.89 19.00
CA ALA A 122 -18.94 5.64 18.80
C ALA A 122 -20.41 5.84 18.40
N ALA A 123 -21.10 6.83 18.98
CA ALA A 123 -22.48 7.18 18.63
C ALA A 123 -22.65 7.62 17.17
N ASN A 124 -21.65 8.29 16.60
CA ASN A 124 -21.64 8.72 15.21
C ASN A 124 -21.01 7.67 14.28
N GLY A 125 -20.49 6.58 14.85
CA GLY A 125 -19.76 5.56 14.12
C GLY A 125 -18.45 6.07 13.51
N THR A 126 -17.86 7.17 13.97
CA THR A 126 -16.58 7.69 13.42
C THR A 126 -15.46 7.70 14.45
N ALA A 127 -14.23 7.86 13.99
CA ALA A 127 -13.08 8.13 14.84
C ALA A 127 -12.13 9.12 14.16
N VAL A 128 -11.51 10.00 14.94
CA VAL A 128 -10.40 10.85 14.48
C VAL A 128 -9.11 10.25 15.01
N ILE A 129 -8.17 9.93 14.11
CA ILE A 129 -6.94 9.21 14.41
C ILE A 129 -5.77 10.02 13.89
N GLU A 130 -4.83 10.39 14.77
CA GLU A 130 -3.54 10.91 14.34
C GLU A 130 -2.70 9.81 13.70
N THR A 131 -2.03 10.14 12.60
CA THR A 131 -1.39 9.15 11.72
C THR A 131 -0.13 8.54 12.30
N GLY A 132 0.35 9.00 13.46
CA GLY A 132 1.47 8.40 14.21
C GLY A 132 1.12 7.13 14.99
N ASN A 133 -0.14 6.69 14.96
CA ASN A 133 -0.59 5.46 15.61
C ASN A 133 -0.24 4.18 14.83
N ARG A 134 0.01 3.10 15.56
CA ARG A 134 0.15 1.73 15.04
C ARG A 134 -1.20 1.04 14.94
N LEU A 135 -1.35 0.13 13.97
CA LEU A 135 -2.62 -0.58 13.73
C LEU A 135 -3.11 -1.32 14.97
N GLY A 136 -2.21 -1.92 15.75
CA GLY A 136 -2.55 -2.58 17.00
C GLY A 136 -3.13 -1.62 18.05
N ASP A 137 -2.50 -0.45 18.23
CA ASP A 137 -2.98 0.57 19.17
C ASP A 137 -4.35 1.14 18.73
N VAL A 138 -4.55 1.35 17.43
CA VAL A 138 -5.84 1.74 16.85
C VAL A 138 -6.90 0.67 17.11
N THR A 139 -6.56 -0.59 16.90
CA THR A 139 -7.46 -1.72 17.15
C THR A 139 -7.94 -1.73 18.60
N LEU A 140 -7.01 -1.57 19.56
CA LEU A 140 -7.34 -1.56 20.98
C LEU A 140 -8.26 -0.40 21.35
N ALA A 141 -7.96 0.82 20.86
CA ALA A 141 -8.77 2.00 21.13
C ALA A 141 -10.19 1.89 20.55
N LEU A 142 -10.33 1.39 19.32
CA LEU A 142 -11.64 1.18 18.69
C LEU A 142 -12.43 0.06 19.39
N ASN A 143 -11.77 -1.07 19.68
CA ASN A 143 -12.43 -2.21 20.30
C ASN A 143 -12.94 -1.89 21.72
N ALA A 144 -12.22 -1.05 22.48
CA ALA A 144 -12.68 -0.56 23.78
C ALA A 144 -14.02 0.21 23.71
N ALA A 145 -14.34 0.77 22.53
CA ALA A 145 -15.61 1.44 22.25
C ALA A 145 -16.60 0.56 21.44
N GLY A 146 -16.34 -0.75 21.33
CA GLY A 146 -17.17 -1.69 20.54
C GLY A 146 -17.11 -1.44 19.02
N ARG A 147 -16.03 -0.81 18.53
CA ARG A 147 -15.84 -0.46 17.12
C ARG A 147 -14.67 -1.23 16.49
N ALA A 148 -14.67 -1.30 15.16
CA ALA A 148 -13.64 -1.89 14.33
C ALA A 148 -13.43 -1.08 13.04
N LEU A 149 -12.34 -1.40 12.33
CA LEU A 149 -11.94 -0.78 11.07
C LEU A 149 -11.24 -1.84 10.20
N PRO A 150 -11.45 -1.91 8.88
CA PRO A 150 -10.59 -2.73 8.02
C PRO A 150 -9.16 -2.17 8.01
N HIS A 151 -8.17 -3.04 8.28
CA HIS A 151 -6.74 -2.73 8.17
C HIS A 151 -5.93 -4.02 8.03
N GLY A 152 -4.63 -3.89 7.77
CA GLY A 152 -3.69 -5.02 7.68
C GLY A 152 -3.45 -5.72 9.00
N THR A 153 -2.81 -6.88 8.93
CA THR A 153 -2.66 -7.82 10.05
C THR A 153 -1.51 -7.46 10.99
N CYS A 154 -0.43 -6.86 10.49
CA CYS A 154 0.76 -6.53 11.27
C CYS A 154 0.49 -5.37 12.26
N PRO A 155 0.54 -5.60 13.60
CA PRO A 155 0.18 -4.56 14.57
C PRO A 155 1.06 -3.32 14.50
N TYR A 156 2.34 -3.47 14.15
CA TYR A 156 3.37 -2.43 14.20
C TYR A 156 3.36 -1.48 12.99
N VAL A 157 2.67 -1.85 11.91
CA VAL A 157 2.50 -1.01 10.73
C VAL A 157 1.74 0.27 11.11
N ARG A 158 2.06 1.36 10.43
CA ARG A 158 1.28 2.62 10.48
C ARG A 158 0.99 3.07 9.05
N SER A 159 -0.06 2.50 8.47
CA SER A 159 -0.56 2.86 7.14
C SER A 159 -2.07 3.06 7.25
N LEU A 160 -2.47 4.28 7.59
CA LEU A 160 -3.89 4.64 7.69
C LEU A 160 -4.36 5.54 6.53
N GLY A 161 -3.46 5.95 5.63
CA GLY A 161 -3.72 7.03 4.66
C GLY A 161 -3.80 6.63 3.19
N TYR A 162 -3.06 5.63 2.72
CA TYR A 162 -2.85 5.39 1.28
C TYR A 162 -2.96 3.91 0.86
N GLY A 163 -3.57 3.07 1.69
CA GLY A 163 -3.82 1.65 1.39
C GLY A 163 -4.61 0.99 2.52
N GLY A 164 -4.24 -0.24 2.86
CA GLY A 164 -4.73 -0.94 4.03
C GLY A 164 -5.65 -2.10 3.68
N PHE A 165 -5.07 -3.13 3.09
CA PHE A 165 -5.73 -4.42 2.86
C PHE A 165 -5.55 -5.32 4.09
N GLY A 166 -6.54 -6.17 4.36
CA GLY A 166 -6.53 -7.23 5.36
C GLY A 166 -7.81 -8.05 5.27
N PHE A 167 -7.97 -9.10 6.10
CA PHE A 167 -9.06 -10.07 5.96
C PHE A 167 -10.48 -9.50 6.05
N ALA A 168 -10.69 -8.39 6.77
CA ALA A 168 -11.99 -7.71 6.81
C ALA A 168 -12.28 -6.84 5.57
N GLY A 169 -11.29 -6.68 4.67
CA GLY A 169 -11.34 -5.75 3.55
C GLY A 169 -12.45 -6.07 2.54
N ARG A 170 -12.73 -7.35 2.26
CA ARG A 170 -13.83 -7.73 1.36
C ARG A 170 -15.19 -7.28 1.86
N MET A 171 -15.37 -7.18 3.18
CA MET A 171 -16.63 -6.77 3.82
C MET A 171 -16.75 -5.26 3.96
N TRP A 172 -15.65 -4.53 4.17
CA TRP A 172 -15.67 -3.11 4.55
C TRP A 172 -14.88 -2.18 3.62
N GLY A 173 -14.24 -2.70 2.58
CA GLY A 173 -13.30 -1.97 1.73
C GLY A 173 -11.89 -1.89 2.33
N LEU A 174 -11.00 -1.17 1.64
CA LEU A 174 -9.67 -0.86 2.16
C LEU A 174 -9.76 0.17 3.30
N THR A 175 -8.72 0.29 4.14
CA THR A 175 -8.69 1.35 5.17
C THR A 175 -8.94 2.73 4.57
N LEU A 176 -8.36 3.03 3.41
CA LEU A 176 -8.55 4.31 2.71
C LEU A 176 -10.00 4.60 2.27
N ASP A 177 -10.85 3.57 2.13
CA ASP A 177 -12.26 3.73 1.74
C ASP A 177 -13.12 4.24 2.90
N THR A 178 -12.62 4.07 4.12
CA THR A 178 -13.30 4.52 5.33
C THR A 178 -13.06 6.00 5.63
N ILE A 179 -12.04 6.62 5.01
CA ILE A 179 -11.64 7.99 5.31
C ILE A 179 -12.74 8.96 4.86
N LYS A 180 -13.20 9.82 5.77
CA LYS A 180 -14.19 10.88 5.55
C LYS A 180 -13.53 12.25 5.36
N SER A 181 -12.44 12.50 6.06
CA SER A 181 -11.61 13.69 5.89
C SER A 181 -10.20 13.48 6.41
N ALA A 182 -9.28 14.35 6.03
CA ALA A 182 -7.89 14.35 6.49
C ALA A 182 -7.37 15.76 6.71
N THR A 183 -6.49 15.93 7.70
CA THR A 183 -5.67 17.13 7.87
C THR A 183 -4.31 16.88 7.23
N VAL A 184 -3.91 17.74 6.29
CA VAL A 184 -2.72 17.58 5.46
C VAL A 184 -1.86 18.84 5.53
N VAL A 185 -0.57 18.68 5.77
CA VAL A 185 0.42 19.76 5.63
C VAL A 185 1.06 19.66 4.26
N LEU A 186 0.87 20.69 3.44
CA LEU A 186 1.39 20.79 2.07
C LEU A 186 2.87 21.19 2.05
N ALA A 187 3.50 21.08 0.89
CA ALA A 187 4.95 21.31 0.71
C ALA A 187 5.43 22.73 1.08
N ASN A 188 4.54 23.72 1.08
CA ASN A 188 4.82 25.09 1.52
C ASN A 188 4.53 25.32 3.02
N GLY A 189 4.13 24.28 3.77
CA GLY A 189 3.71 24.35 5.16
C GLY A 189 2.22 24.66 5.36
N THR A 190 1.45 24.99 4.33
CA THR A 190 0.01 25.25 4.49
C THR A 190 -0.71 24.01 5.03
N VAL A 191 -1.52 24.22 6.08
CA VAL A 191 -2.42 23.21 6.63
C VAL A 191 -3.73 23.24 5.85
N ALA A 192 -4.11 22.11 5.26
CA ALA A 192 -5.32 21.95 4.48
C ALA A 192 -6.18 20.81 5.03
N THR A 193 -7.50 20.96 4.90
CA THR A 193 -8.46 19.88 5.13
C THR A 193 -8.86 19.28 3.79
N ALA A 194 -8.75 17.97 3.64
CA ALA A 194 -9.20 17.25 2.46
C ALA A 194 -10.43 16.39 2.81
N SER A 195 -11.52 16.53 2.06
CA SER A 195 -12.76 15.74 2.24
C SER A 195 -13.53 15.65 0.92
N ALA A 196 -14.65 14.92 0.93
CA ALA A 196 -15.57 14.87 -0.22
C ALA A 196 -16.18 16.24 -0.62
N LYS A 197 -16.03 17.28 0.20
CA LYS A 197 -16.59 18.63 -0.04
C LYS A 197 -15.56 19.76 -0.05
N VAL A 198 -14.31 19.48 0.35
CA VAL A 198 -13.26 20.50 0.53
C VAL A 198 -11.95 19.92 0.03
N ASN A 199 -11.26 20.64 -0.86
CA ASN A 199 -10.03 20.16 -1.52
C ASN A 199 -10.21 18.74 -2.08
N THR A 200 -11.24 18.53 -2.91
CA THR A 200 -11.69 17.21 -3.38
C THR A 200 -10.60 16.46 -4.15
N ASP A 201 -9.78 17.17 -4.91
CA ASP A 201 -8.67 16.58 -5.67
C ASP A 201 -7.58 16.07 -4.73
N LEU A 202 -7.26 16.84 -3.69
CA LEU A 202 -6.35 16.39 -2.63
C LEU A 202 -6.95 15.19 -1.87
N PHE A 203 -8.25 15.19 -1.61
CA PHE A 203 -8.95 14.09 -0.94
C PHE A 203 -8.96 12.80 -1.76
N TRP A 204 -9.12 12.92 -3.07
CA TRP A 204 -8.93 11.81 -4.00
C TRP A 204 -7.48 11.30 -3.96
N ALA A 205 -6.51 12.21 -4.06
CA ALA A 205 -5.09 11.91 -4.16
C ALA A 205 -4.54 11.20 -2.91
N ILE A 206 -4.89 11.69 -1.72
CA ILE A 206 -4.40 11.08 -0.48
C ILE A 206 -4.91 9.65 -0.28
N ARG A 207 -6.10 9.31 -0.78
CA ARG A 207 -6.69 7.96 -0.69
C ARG A 207 -6.09 7.01 -1.74
N GLY A 208 -4.78 6.79 -1.66
CA GLY A 208 -4.03 5.85 -2.49
C GLY A 208 -2.61 6.30 -2.81
N ALA A 209 -2.34 7.61 -2.76
CA ALA A 209 -1.04 8.18 -3.12
C ALA A 209 -0.56 9.28 -2.16
N SER A 210 -1.03 9.29 -0.90
CA SER A 210 -0.75 10.38 0.05
C SER A 210 0.71 10.82 0.19
N PRO A 211 1.73 9.93 0.16
CA PRO A 211 3.13 10.36 0.32
C PRO A 211 3.59 11.40 -0.71
N SER A 212 2.92 11.50 -1.86
CA SER A 212 3.27 12.43 -2.93
C SER A 212 2.64 13.82 -2.80
N PHE A 213 1.64 14.01 -1.92
CA PHE A 213 0.81 15.23 -1.89
C PHE A 213 0.89 16.02 -0.59
N GLY A 214 1.49 15.46 0.46
CA GLY A 214 1.72 16.16 1.72
C GLY A 214 1.80 15.22 2.91
N ILE A 215 1.98 15.81 4.10
CA ILE A 215 2.04 15.07 5.35
C ILE A 215 0.64 15.03 5.97
N VAL A 216 -0.02 13.88 5.88
CA VAL A 216 -1.30 13.64 6.56
C VAL A 216 -1.03 13.49 8.05
N THR A 217 -1.53 14.41 8.88
CA THR A 217 -1.32 14.41 10.33
C THR A 217 -2.45 13.72 11.09
N SER A 218 -3.67 13.78 10.57
CA SER A 218 -4.83 13.08 11.12
C SER A 218 -5.86 12.75 10.04
N ILE A 219 -6.64 11.70 10.31
CA ILE A 219 -7.77 11.28 9.48
C ILE A 219 -9.02 11.13 10.34
N GLU A 220 -10.17 11.47 9.78
CA GLU A 220 -11.47 11.02 10.29
C GLU A 220 -11.91 9.81 9.46
N VAL A 221 -12.24 8.71 10.12
CA VAL A 221 -12.67 7.46 9.49
C VAL A 221 -14.08 7.07 9.92
N GLN A 222 -14.80 6.42 9.01
CA GLN A 222 -15.96 5.60 9.35
C GLN A 222 -15.47 4.31 10.02
N THR A 223 -16.00 4.05 11.21
CA THR A 223 -15.80 2.80 11.94
C THR A 223 -17.05 1.94 11.83
N PHE A 224 -16.89 0.64 12.02
CA PHE A 224 -17.97 -0.34 12.01
C PHE A 224 -18.18 -0.92 13.41
N PRO A 225 -19.38 -1.41 13.76
CA PRO A 225 -19.54 -2.21 14.97
C PRO A 225 -18.56 -3.39 14.91
N ALA A 226 -17.87 -3.67 16.02
CA ALA A 226 -17.05 -4.87 16.11
C ALA A 226 -17.95 -6.10 15.88
N PRO A 227 -17.60 -7.01 14.95
CA PRO A 227 -18.39 -8.20 14.67
C PRO A 227 -18.65 -9.00 15.96
N PRO A 228 -19.88 -9.48 16.18
CA PRO A 228 -20.23 -10.23 17.39
C PRO A 228 -19.49 -11.58 17.47
N SER A 229 -19.08 -12.13 16.31
CA SER A 229 -18.24 -13.31 16.21
C SER A 229 -17.35 -13.21 14.97
N VAL A 230 -16.14 -13.76 15.08
CA VAL A 230 -15.18 -13.97 14.00
C VAL A 230 -14.63 -15.38 14.12
N THR A 231 -14.71 -16.17 13.05
CA THR A 231 -14.06 -17.47 12.96
C THR A 231 -12.74 -17.33 12.23
N VAL A 232 -11.62 -17.44 12.95
CA VAL A 232 -10.29 -17.55 12.35
C VAL A 232 -10.03 -19.00 11.99
N PHE A 233 -9.48 -19.26 10.81
CA PHE A 233 -9.18 -20.61 10.36
C PHE A 233 -7.82 -20.73 9.70
N SER A 234 -7.27 -21.93 9.74
CA SER A 234 -6.15 -22.37 8.92
C SER A 234 -6.29 -23.84 8.54
N TYR A 235 -5.93 -24.18 7.31
CA TYR A 235 -5.82 -25.54 6.79
C TYR A 235 -4.47 -25.67 6.09
N SER A 236 -3.60 -26.54 6.58
CA SER A 236 -2.21 -26.63 6.11
C SER A 236 -1.93 -27.99 5.49
N TRP A 237 -1.16 -27.98 4.40
CA TRP A 237 -0.62 -29.14 3.70
C TRP A 237 0.90 -29.00 3.64
N ASP A 238 1.64 -29.90 4.28
CA ASP A 238 3.11 -29.78 4.39
C ASP A 238 3.86 -30.10 3.10
N SER A 239 3.20 -30.81 2.20
CA SER A 239 3.82 -31.39 1.02
C SER A 239 2.76 -31.60 -0.04
N LEU A 240 2.49 -30.59 -0.86
CA LEU A 240 1.72 -30.72 -2.09
C LEU A 240 2.68 -30.85 -3.28
N ASP A 241 2.34 -31.70 -4.27
CA ASP A 241 3.01 -31.63 -5.58
C ASP A 241 2.56 -30.41 -6.37
N ILE A 242 3.32 -30.13 -7.43
CA ILE A 242 3.05 -29.06 -8.38
C ILE A 242 1.60 -29.11 -8.89
N THR A 243 1.05 -30.29 -9.20
CA THR A 243 -0.31 -30.42 -9.75
C THR A 243 -1.35 -29.97 -8.73
N THR A 244 -1.27 -30.47 -7.50
CA THR A 244 -2.23 -30.17 -6.43
C THR A 244 -2.08 -28.74 -5.92
N ALA A 245 -0.85 -28.22 -5.82
CA ALA A 245 -0.58 -26.83 -5.47
C ALA A 245 -1.10 -25.85 -6.57
N SER A 246 -0.99 -26.23 -7.85
CA SER A 246 -1.60 -25.47 -8.95
C SER A 246 -3.12 -25.47 -8.86
N ALA A 247 -3.71 -26.62 -8.53
CA ALA A 247 -5.14 -26.74 -8.32
C ALA A 247 -5.64 -25.87 -7.16
N ALA A 248 -4.86 -25.69 -6.09
CA ALA A 248 -5.21 -24.80 -4.99
C ALA A 248 -5.47 -23.35 -5.47
N ILE A 249 -4.57 -22.78 -6.28
CA ILE A 249 -4.75 -21.42 -6.83
C ILE A 249 -5.95 -21.40 -7.80
N ALA A 250 -6.01 -22.33 -8.76
CA ALA A 250 -7.06 -22.35 -9.77
C ALA A 250 -8.47 -22.54 -9.17
N ASN A 251 -8.59 -23.42 -8.19
CA ASN A 251 -9.85 -23.67 -7.49
C ASN A 251 -10.22 -22.49 -6.59
N LEU A 252 -9.23 -21.78 -6.03
CA LEU A 252 -9.50 -20.55 -5.27
C LEU A 252 -10.04 -19.45 -6.19
N GLN A 253 -9.55 -19.30 -7.43
CA GLN A 253 -10.14 -18.36 -8.40
C GLN A 253 -11.61 -18.67 -8.68
N THR A 254 -11.91 -19.96 -8.86
CA THR A 254 -13.28 -20.44 -9.11
C THR A 254 -14.17 -20.21 -7.88
N PHE A 255 -13.64 -20.49 -6.69
CA PHE A 255 -14.36 -20.27 -5.42
C PHE A 255 -14.61 -18.77 -5.17
N ALA A 256 -13.62 -17.92 -5.42
CA ALA A 256 -13.69 -16.48 -5.26
C ALA A 256 -14.75 -15.81 -6.15
N THR A 257 -14.88 -16.29 -7.39
CA THR A 257 -15.86 -15.79 -8.37
C THR A 257 -17.25 -16.41 -8.21
N SER A 258 -17.37 -17.44 -7.36
CA SER A 258 -18.66 -17.98 -6.93
C SER A 258 -19.37 -17.07 -5.92
N ASN A 259 -20.50 -17.51 -5.35
CA ASN A 259 -21.30 -16.70 -4.43
C ASN A 259 -20.81 -16.76 -2.97
N ILE A 260 -19.51 -16.53 -2.73
CA ILE A 260 -18.96 -16.46 -1.36
C ILE A 260 -19.34 -15.14 -0.68
N PRO A 261 -19.61 -15.13 0.63
CA PRO A 261 -19.97 -13.90 1.32
C PRO A 261 -18.79 -12.91 1.37
N ALA A 262 -19.10 -11.61 1.39
CA ALA A 262 -18.11 -10.54 1.56
C ALA A 262 -17.36 -10.64 2.91
N SER A 263 -18.00 -11.24 3.92
CA SER A 263 -17.45 -11.46 5.26
C SER A 263 -16.41 -12.59 5.35
N LEU A 264 -16.07 -13.26 4.24
CA LEU A 264 -14.94 -14.19 4.20
C LEU A 264 -13.72 -13.48 3.61
N GLY A 265 -12.67 -13.29 4.42
CA GLY A 265 -11.32 -12.96 3.95
C GLY A 265 -10.42 -14.18 4.07
N ALA A 266 -9.58 -14.43 3.07
CA ALA A 266 -8.69 -15.58 3.06
C ALA A 266 -7.47 -15.34 2.17
N GLU A 267 -6.44 -16.16 2.36
CA GLU A 267 -5.26 -16.20 1.51
C GLU A 267 -4.70 -17.62 1.42
N LEU A 268 -3.93 -17.90 0.37
CA LEU A 268 -3.01 -19.02 0.34
C LEU A 268 -1.61 -18.55 0.64
N VAL A 269 -0.93 -19.20 1.58
CA VAL A 269 0.49 -18.98 1.87
C VAL A 269 1.28 -20.18 1.36
N PHE A 270 2.20 -19.93 0.43
CA PHE A 270 3.13 -20.93 -0.10
C PHE A 270 4.50 -20.77 0.54
N GLY A 271 5.13 -21.90 0.85
CA GLY A 271 6.52 -21.95 1.30
C GLY A 271 7.22 -23.21 0.83
N THR A 272 8.48 -23.36 1.23
CA THR A 272 9.30 -24.54 0.89
C THR A 272 8.68 -25.82 1.44
N GLY A 273 8.62 -26.86 0.60
CA GLY A 273 8.22 -28.21 1.00
C GLY A 273 9.42 -29.09 1.39
N PRO A 274 9.19 -30.37 1.77
CA PRO A 274 10.24 -31.26 2.28
C PRO A 274 11.23 -31.75 1.22
N SER A 275 10.93 -31.59 -0.07
CA SER A 275 11.79 -32.01 -1.18
C SER A 275 11.51 -31.18 -2.43
N SER A 276 12.47 -31.15 -3.36
CA SER A 276 12.30 -30.48 -4.66
C SER A 276 11.06 -30.99 -5.39
N GLY A 277 10.24 -30.08 -5.90
CA GLY A 277 8.94 -30.39 -6.52
C GLY A 277 7.78 -30.48 -5.52
N ARG A 278 8.02 -30.23 -4.23
CA ARG A 278 6.99 -30.15 -3.19
C ARG A 278 6.94 -28.76 -2.55
N LEU A 279 5.74 -28.35 -2.15
CA LEU A 279 5.50 -27.08 -1.46
C LEU A 279 4.73 -27.32 -0.16
N SER A 280 5.01 -26.50 0.85
CA SER A 280 4.06 -26.28 1.93
C SER A 280 3.03 -25.24 1.48
N VAL A 281 1.76 -25.49 1.78
CA VAL A 281 0.65 -24.61 1.44
C VAL A 281 -0.26 -24.49 2.65
N GLU A 282 -0.65 -23.27 3.00
CA GLU A 282 -1.65 -23.00 4.01
C GLU A 282 -2.77 -22.13 3.44
N TRP A 283 -4.02 -22.54 3.67
CA TRP A 283 -5.17 -21.69 3.43
C TRP A 283 -5.67 -21.15 4.77
N ASN A 284 -5.52 -19.86 4.99
CA ASN A 284 -5.89 -19.22 6.25
C ASN A 284 -6.75 -17.96 6.03
N GLY A 285 -7.41 -17.50 7.09
CA GLY A 285 -8.17 -16.27 7.03
C GLY A 285 -9.18 -16.11 8.16
N GLY A 286 -10.12 -15.19 7.95
CA GLY A 286 -11.16 -14.82 8.90
C GLY A 286 -12.54 -14.76 8.26
N TYR A 287 -13.53 -15.35 8.93
CA TYR A 287 -14.94 -15.22 8.59
C TYR A 287 -15.67 -14.39 9.64
N TYR A 288 -16.19 -13.23 9.23
CA TYR A 288 -16.79 -12.20 10.10
C TYR A 288 -18.33 -12.31 10.15
N GLY A 289 -18.86 -13.54 10.13
CA GLY A 289 -20.29 -13.82 10.16
C GLY A 289 -20.67 -14.82 11.25
N ALA A 290 -21.89 -15.36 11.17
CA ALA A 290 -22.37 -16.35 12.14
C ALA A 290 -21.57 -17.65 12.07
N GLU A 291 -20.94 -18.06 13.17
CA GLU A 291 -20.11 -19.26 13.28
C GLU A 291 -20.76 -20.51 12.66
N SER A 292 -22.06 -20.70 12.88
CA SER A 292 -22.84 -21.83 12.36
C SER A 292 -22.84 -21.94 10.83
N SER A 293 -22.57 -20.84 10.12
CA SER A 293 -22.51 -20.81 8.65
C SER A 293 -21.11 -21.13 8.10
N PHE A 294 -20.06 -21.02 8.93
CA PHE A 294 -18.68 -21.09 8.49
C PHE A 294 -18.36 -22.38 7.72
N ALA A 295 -18.69 -23.54 8.30
CA ALA A 295 -18.37 -24.84 7.71
C ALA A 295 -19.00 -25.01 6.32
N ALA A 296 -20.26 -24.56 6.13
CA ALA A 296 -20.94 -24.64 4.85
C ALA A 296 -20.31 -23.72 3.78
N ILE A 297 -19.77 -22.56 4.21
CA ILE A 297 -19.13 -21.58 3.32
C ILE A 297 -17.79 -22.09 2.79
N VAL A 298 -16.94 -22.68 3.65
CA VAL A 298 -15.58 -23.10 3.25
C VAL A 298 -15.53 -24.48 2.62
N LYS A 299 -16.53 -25.33 2.88
CA LYS A 299 -16.60 -26.71 2.40
C LYS A 299 -16.42 -26.85 0.88
N PRO A 300 -17.06 -26.03 0.01
CA PRO A 300 -16.90 -26.16 -1.44
C PRO A 300 -15.45 -26.06 -1.90
N TYR A 301 -14.65 -25.18 -1.32
CA TYR A 301 -13.23 -25.06 -1.65
C TYR A 301 -12.41 -26.21 -1.07
N LEU A 302 -12.61 -26.55 0.22
CA LEU A 302 -11.88 -27.63 0.89
C LEU A 302 -12.06 -28.98 0.21
N GLN A 303 -13.24 -29.25 -0.35
CA GLN A 303 -13.52 -30.50 -1.07
C GLN A 303 -12.78 -30.62 -2.40
N THR A 304 -12.19 -29.54 -2.92
CA THR A 304 -11.38 -29.56 -4.14
C THR A 304 -9.92 -29.95 -3.90
N LEU A 305 -9.51 -30.07 -2.64
CA LEU A 305 -8.14 -30.37 -2.21
C LEU A 305 -8.11 -31.67 -1.38
N PRO A 306 -6.94 -32.33 -1.28
CA PRO A 306 -6.79 -33.46 -0.37
C PRO A 306 -7.03 -33.03 1.08
N LYS A 307 -7.26 -34.02 1.95
CA LYS A 307 -7.39 -33.77 3.39
C LYS A 307 -6.15 -33.01 3.91
N PRO A 308 -6.31 -31.91 4.67
CA PRO A 308 -5.20 -31.15 5.22
C PRO A 308 -4.44 -31.95 6.28
N SER A 309 -3.13 -31.73 6.37
CA SER A 309 -2.25 -32.31 7.37
C SER A 309 -2.55 -31.75 8.77
N ARG A 310 -2.90 -30.47 8.84
CA ARG A 310 -3.31 -29.77 10.06
C ARG A 310 -4.46 -28.81 9.77
N SER A 311 -5.30 -28.59 10.77
CA SER A 311 -6.35 -27.57 10.69
C SER A 311 -6.57 -26.90 12.04
N SER A 312 -6.87 -25.61 12.01
CA SER A 312 -7.33 -24.84 13.17
C SER A 312 -8.58 -24.06 12.78
N VAL A 313 -9.62 -24.11 13.61
CA VAL A 313 -10.83 -23.30 13.44
C VAL A 313 -11.20 -22.76 14.81
N LYS A 314 -11.13 -21.44 14.99
CA LYS A 314 -11.24 -20.76 16.28
C LYS A 314 -12.26 -19.62 16.17
N PRO A 315 -13.50 -19.80 16.64
CA PRO A 315 -14.41 -18.70 16.85
C PRO A 315 -13.92 -17.80 17.99
N GLY A 316 -14.22 -16.51 17.90
CA GLY A 316 -13.81 -15.52 18.90
C GLY A 316 -14.29 -14.11 18.55
N THR A 317 -13.70 -13.11 19.19
CA THR A 317 -14.01 -11.70 18.94
C THR A 317 -13.17 -11.13 17.80
N TYR A 318 -13.53 -9.96 17.30
CA TYR A 318 -12.69 -9.21 16.36
C TYR A 318 -11.26 -9.00 16.89
N LEU A 319 -11.10 -8.58 18.14
CA LEU A 319 -9.78 -8.40 18.74
C LEU A 319 -8.98 -9.72 18.87
N ALA A 320 -9.66 -10.83 19.16
CA ALA A 320 -9.02 -12.14 19.18
C ALA A 320 -8.51 -12.54 17.78
N SER A 321 -9.27 -12.18 16.73
CA SER A 321 -8.81 -12.39 15.34
C SER A 321 -7.56 -11.57 15.02
N VAL A 322 -7.53 -10.27 15.38
CA VAL A 322 -6.35 -9.42 15.19
C VAL A 322 -5.15 -9.94 15.97
N THR A 323 -5.35 -10.41 17.20
CA THR A 323 -4.30 -11.05 18.00
C THR A 323 -3.75 -12.31 17.33
N THR A 324 -4.62 -13.11 16.72
CA THR A 324 -4.20 -14.33 16.02
C THR A 324 -3.39 -14.01 14.76
N PHE A 325 -3.85 -13.05 13.95
CA PHE A 325 -3.15 -12.64 12.73
C PHE A 325 -1.88 -11.82 12.99
N ALA A 326 -1.65 -11.37 14.21
CA ALA A 326 -0.40 -10.72 14.61
C ALA A 326 0.80 -11.69 14.69
N GLN A 327 0.57 -13.02 14.53
CA GLN A 327 1.61 -14.05 14.50
C GLN A 327 2.59 -13.97 15.68
N GLY A 328 2.05 -13.77 16.89
CA GLY A 328 2.82 -13.69 18.13
C GLY A 328 3.36 -12.30 18.47
N GLN A 329 3.24 -11.32 17.57
CA GLN A 329 3.50 -9.91 17.91
C GLN A 329 2.40 -9.37 18.84
N PRO A 330 2.74 -8.60 19.87
CA PRO A 330 1.73 -8.03 20.75
C PRO A 330 0.92 -6.97 20.00
N VAL A 331 -0.40 -7.04 20.14
CA VAL A 331 -1.31 -6.01 19.60
C VAL A 331 -1.07 -4.66 20.29
N ASN A 332 -0.80 -4.67 21.60
CA ASN A 332 -0.32 -3.47 22.28
C ASN A 332 1.14 -3.23 21.91
N THR A 333 1.39 -2.29 21.03
CA THR A 333 2.73 -2.10 20.45
C THR A 333 3.69 -1.31 21.33
N SER A 334 3.26 -0.91 22.53
CA SER A 334 4.13 -0.31 23.55
C SER A 334 4.83 -1.35 24.42
N THR A 335 4.42 -2.62 24.37
CA THR A 335 4.95 -3.67 25.26
C THR A 335 6.18 -4.38 24.69
N ALA A 336 6.43 -4.26 23.39
CA ALA A 336 7.64 -4.78 22.75
C ALA A 336 8.13 -3.84 21.64
N ALA A 337 9.39 -4.03 21.26
CA ALA A 337 9.96 -3.39 20.09
C ALA A 337 9.51 -4.12 18.82
N ASP A 338 9.49 -3.38 17.72
CA ASP A 338 9.28 -3.94 16.39
C ASP A 338 10.49 -4.78 15.98
N ILE A 339 10.26 -5.83 15.18
CA ILE A 339 11.32 -6.72 14.72
C ILE A 339 11.62 -6.40 13.26
N PRO A 340 12.81 -5.85 12.94
CA PRO A 340 13.19 -5.56 11.57
C PRO A 340 13.55 -6.82 10.80
N ASP A 341 13.59 -6.68 9.47
CA ASP A 341 13.95 -7.77 8.55
C ASP A 341 14.92 -7.27 7.46
N THR A 342 15.57 -8.16 6.73
CA THR A 342 16.43 -7.88 5.57
C THR A 342 15.89 -8.66 4.38
N PHE A 343 15.21 -8.00 3.44
CA PHE A 343 14.43 -8.72 2.44
C PHE A 343 14.34 -7.98 1.09
N TYR A 344 13.91 -8.75 0.08
CA TYR A 344 13.40 -8.24 -1.19
C TYR A 344 11.98 -8.75 -1.41
N THR A 345 11.17 -7.94 -2.10
CA THR A 345 9.75 -8.19 -2.27
C THR A 345 9.24 -7.56 -3.55
N LYS A 346 8.19 -8.15 -4.09
CA LYS A 346 7.41 -7.64 -5.22
C LYS A 346 5.94 -7.91 -4.94
N SER A 347 5.06 -7.32 -5.75
CA SER A 347 3.65 -7.65 -5.73
C SER A 347 3.03 -7.72 -7.12
N ILE A 348 1.95 -8.48 -7.23
CA ILE A 348 1.06 -8.50 -8.39
C ILE A 348 -0.39 -8.33 -7.92
N LEU A 349 -1.12 -7.41 -8.54
CA LEU A 349 -2.58 -7.35 -8.47
C LEU A 349 -3.14 -8.02 -9.73
N THR A 350 -3.75 -9.20 -9.59
CA THR A 350 -4.32 -9.95 -10.71
C THR A 350 -5.71 -9.43 -11.05
N PRO A 351 -6.10 -9.31 -12.33
CA PRO A 351 -7.41 -8.77 -12.70
C PRO A 351 -8.52 -9.83 -12.55
N GLU A 352 -9.67 -9.45 -12.02
CA GLU A 352 -10.86 -10.31 -11.88
C GLU A 352 -11.49 -10.68 -13.22
N SER A 353 -11.42 -9.78 -14.20
CA SER A 353 -11.92 -10.01 -15.56
C SER A 353 -11.08 -10.98 -16.38
N ALA A 354 -9.81 -11.18 -15.98
CA ALA A 354 -8.88 -12.10 -16.62
C ALA A 354 -7.97 -12.77 -15.56
N PRO A 355 -8.52 -13.69 -14.73
CA PRO A 355 -7.74 -14.38 -13.71
C PRO A 355 -6.53 -15.12 -14.31
N MET A 356 -5.58 -15.52 -13.46
CA MET A 356 -4.38 -16.21 -13.92
C MET A 356 -4.74 -17.47 -14.72
N SER A 357 -4.10 -17.65 -15.86
CA SER A 357 -4.25 -18.81 -16.72
C SER A 357 -3.67 -20.06 -16.08
N ALA A 358 -4.16 -21.24 -16.49
CA ALA A 358 -3.63 -22.52 -16.01
C ALA A 358 -2.12 -22.68 -16.34
N ALA A 359 -1.66 -22.11 -17.45
CA ALA A 359 -0.26 -22.12 -17.85
C ALA A 359 0.60 -21.30 -16.88
N ALA A 360 0.18 -20.07 -16.57
CA ALA A 360 0.87 -19.20 -15.62
C ALA A 360 0.87 -19.77 -14.20
N ILE A 361 -0.27 -20.29 -13.72
CA ILE A 361 -0.36 -20.96 -12.41
C ILE A 361 0.63 -22.13 -12.33
N LYS A 362 0.65 -23.01 -13.33
CA LYS A 362 1.54 -24.17 -13.35
C LYS A 362 3.01 -23.77 -13.41
N ALA A 363 3.35 -22.77 -14.24
CA ALA A 363 4.72 -22.26 -14.34
C ALA A 363 5.18 -21.66 -13.01
N PHE A 364 4.32 -20.86 -12.37
CA PHE A 364 4.59 -20.25 -11.07
C PHE A 364 4.80 -21.26 -9.95
N VAL A 365 3.88 -22.21 -9.80
CA VAL A 365 4.00 -23.27 -8.80
C VAL A 365 5.22 -24.15 -9.07
N THR A 366 5.53 -24.46 -10.33
CA THR A 366 6.74 -25.21 -10.69
C THR A 366 8.01 -24.46 -10.31
N TYR A 367 8.04 -23.14 -10.56
CA TYR A 367 9.17 -22.29 -10.21
C TYR A 367 9.41 -22.28 -8.70
N MET A 368 8.36 -22.03 -7.90
CA MET A 368 8.45 -22.09 -6.43
C MET A 368 8.91 -23.47 -5.93
N ALA A 369 8.32 -24.56 -6.45
CA ALA A 369 8.63 -25.91 -5.97
C ALA A 369 10.06 -26.37 -6.31
N LYS A 370 10.67 -25.82 -7.38
CA LYS A 370 12.02 -26.19 -7.82
C LYS A 370 13.06 -25.17 -7.37
N GLN A 371 12.94 -23.93 -7.83
CA GLN A 371 13.91 -22.87 -7.52
C GLN A 371 13.80 -22.42 -6.07
N GLY A 372 12.59 -22.38 -5.52
CA GLY A 372 12.40 -22.05 -4.11
C GLY A 372 12.96 -23.10 -3.16
N PHE A 373 12.98 -24.38 -3.54
CA PHE A 373 13.65 -25.42 -2.76
C PHE A 373 15.17 -25.26 -2.76
N SER A 374 15.74 -24.68 -3.81
CA SER A 374 17.19 -24.45 -3.96
C SER A 374 17.64 -23.05 -3.53
N SER A 375 16.73 -22.18 -3.09
CA SER A 375 17.09 -20.82 -2.67
C SER A 375 17.63 -20.82 -1.24
N ASP A 376 18.68 -20.03 -1.01
CA ASP A 376 19.23 -19.75 0.32
C ASP A 376 18.41 -18.69 1.09
N THR A 377 17.33 -18.16 0.51
CA THR A 377 16.43 -17.21 1.16
C THR A 377 15.35 -17.92 1.98
N SER A 378 14.92 -17.28 3.07
CA SER A 378 13.67 -17.66 3.74
C SER A 378 12.53 -16.94 3.03
N TRP A 379 11.75 -17.66 2.22
CA TRP A 379 10.72 -17.06 1.38
C TRP A 379 9.32 -17.59 1.68
N PHE A 380 8.34 -16.75 1.37
CA PHE A 380 6.93 -17.13 1.29
C PHE A 380 6.25 -16.35 0.17
N VAL A 381 5.12 -16.86 -0.29
CA VAL A 381 4.22 -16.14 -1.19
C VAL A 381 2.81 -16.18 -0.62
N GLU A 382 2.20 -15.01 -0.45
CA GLU A 382 0.79 -14.87 -0.10
C GLU A 382 -0.01 -14.59 -1.38
N VAL A 383 -1.05 -15.38 -1.62
CA VAL A 383 -2.08 -15.14 -2.65
C VAL A 383 -3.36 -14.73 -1.91
N GLU A 384 -3.51 -13.43 -1.72
CA GLU A 384 -4.52 -12.80 -0.88
C GLU A 384 -5.82 -12.55 -1.66
N LEU A 385 -6.95 -12.99 -1.10
CA LEU A 385 -8.28 -12.77 -1.70
C LEU A 385 -8.72 -11.32 -1.49
N VAL A 386 -8.65 -10.52 -2.57
CA VAL A 386 -9.07 -9.11 -2.58
C VAL A 386 -10.48 -8.96 -3.16
N GLY A 387 -10.72 -9.56 -4.32
CA GLY A 387 -11.93 -9.35 -5.10
C GLY A 387 -12.95 -10.47 -4.99
N GLY A 388 -13.55 -10.79 -6.13
CA GLY A 388 -14.67 -11.73 -6.24
C GLY A 388 -16.01 -10.99 -6.17
N ARG A 389 -17.05 -11.66 -6.67
CA ARG A 389 -18.39 -11.12 -6.94
C ARG A 389 -18.98 -10.21 -5.85
N ASN A 390 -18.74 -10.53 -4.58
CA ASN A 390 -19.33 -9.84 -3.43
C ASN A 390 -18.34 -8.94 -2.68
N SER A 391 -17.12 -8.72 -3.17
CA SER A 391 -16.14 -7.86 -2.49
C SER A 391 -16.51 -6.39 -2.59
N ILE A 392 -16.60 -5.72 -1.45
CA ILE A 392 -16.82 -4.27 -1.39
C ILE A 392 -15.63 -3.49 -1.98
N ILE A 393 -14.42 -4.04 -1.98
CA ILE A 393 -13.26 -3.40 -2.62
C ILE A 393 -13.53 -3.17 -4.12
N ASN A 394 -14.19 -4.12 -4.78
CA ASN A 394 -14.46 -4.10 -6.22
C ASN A 394 -15.72 -3.30 -6.58
N THR A 395 -16.56 -2.91 -5.60
CA THR A 395 -17.73 -2.06 -5.85
C THR A 395 -17.39 -0.57 -5.81
N VAL A 396 -16.24 -0.20 -5.26
CA VAL A 396 -15.76 1.19 -5.27
C VAL A 396 -15.35 1.56 -6.72
N PRO A 397 -15.88 2.66 -7.29
CA PRO A 397 -15.50 3.09 -8.63
C PRO A 397 -13.99 3.30 -8.79
N LEU A 398 -13.44 2.96 -9.96
CA LEU A 398 -12.00 3.05 -10.27
C LEU A 398 -11.43 4.45 -10.07
N ASP A 399 -12.23 5.48 -10.32
CA ASP A 399 -11.87 6.90 -10.21
C ASP A 399 -12.23 7.51 -8.84
N ALA A 400 -12.82 6.74 -7.91
CA ALA A 400 -13.25 7.27 -6.62
C ALA A 400 -12.08 7.66 -5.70
N THR A 401 -10.91 7.03 -5.89
CA THR A 401 -9.69 7.27 -5.12
C THR A 401 -8.45 7.09 -6.00
N ALA A 402 -7.27 7.52 -5.53
CA ALA A 402 -6.00 7.28 -6.25
C ALA A 402 -5.55 5.81 -6.29
N PHE A 403 -6.22 4.92 -5.56
CA PHE A 403 -6.00 3.47 -5.65
C PHE A 403 -6.69 2.93 -6.91
N ALA A 404 -5.90 2.68 -7.95
CA ALA A 404 -6.40 2.46 -9.31
C ALA A 404 -6.87 1.02 -9.63
N LYS A 405 -6.58 0.02 -8.79
CA LYS A 405 -6.77 -1.40 -9.11
C LYS A 405 -7.96 -2.02 -8.38
N ARG A 406 -9.15 -1.42 -8.56
CA ARG A 406 -10.43 -1.91 -7.97
C ARG A 406 -10.95 -3.18 -8.64
N ASP A 407 -10.44 -3.51 -9.81
CA ASP A 407 -10.75 -4.71 -10.60
C ASP A 407 -9.88 -5.92 -10.24
N THR A 408 -9.28 -5.94 -9.04
CA THR A 408 -8.36 -6.99 -8.59
C THR A 408 -9.13 -8.23 -8.11
N LEU A 409 -8.67 -9.43 -8.46
CA LEU A 409 -9.07 -10.70 -7.81
C LEU A 409 -8.14 -11.06 -6.67
N PHE A 410 -6.84 -11.19 -6.95
CA PHE A 410 -5.82 -11.49 -5.95
C PHE A 410 -4.77 -10.39 -5.87
N LEU A 411 -4.34 -10.09 -4.65
CA LEU A 411 -3.05 -9.47 -4.39
C LEU A 411 -2.07 -10.60 -4.07
N ILE A 412 -0.97 -10.67 -4.81
CA ILE A 412 0.09 -11.64 -4.57
C ILE A 412 1.29 -10.91 -4.02
N GLN A 413 1.71 -11.24 -2.81
CA GLN A 413 2.95 -10.76 -2.20
C GLN A 413 4.04 -11.82 -2.37
N PHE A 414 5.16 -11.43 -2.99
CA PHE A 414 6.35 -12.26 -3.06
C PHE A 414 7.35 -11.72 -2.06
N TYR A 415 7.84 -12.56 -1.15
CA TYR A 415 8.70 -12.10 -0.09
C TYR A 415 9.83 -13.10 0.16
N ALA A 416 11.07 -12.60 0.17
CA ALA A 416 12.25 -13.41 0.43
C ALA A 416 13.18 -12.65 1.37
N SER A 417 13.39 -13.19 2.57
CA SER A 417 14.32 -12.68 3.58
C SER A 417 15.68 -13.35 3.47
N SER A 418 16.72 -12.63 3.91
CA SER A 418 18.01 -13.25 4.15
C SER A 418 17.96 -14.24 5.31
N ALA A 419 19.00 -15.07 5.43
CA ALA A 419 19.15 -15.97 6.58
C ALA A 419 19.09 -15.19 7.91
N ASN A 420 18.22 -15.65 8.82
CA ASN A 420 17.98 -15.05 10.14
C ASN A 420 17.61 -13.56 10.10
N ASN A 421 17.05 -13.06 8.98
CA ASN A 421 16.55 -11.69 8.81
C ASN A 421 17.65 -10.61 8.93
N LYS A 422 18.92 -10.96 8.73
CA LYS A 422 20.09 -10.07 8.93
C LYS A 422 20.80 -9.72 7.62
N PRO A 423 21.42 -8.53 7.50
CA PRO A 423 22.24 -8.19 6.35
C PRO A 423 23.55 -9.01 6.29
N PRO A 424 24.15 -9.18 5.10
CA PRO A 424 23.68 -8.67 3.81
C PRO A 424 22.51 -9.48 3.23
N TYR A 425 21.73 -8.86 2.34
CA TYR A 425 20.74 -9.59 1.54
C TYR A 425 21.46 -10.39 0.44
N PRO A 426 21.11 -11.68 0.22
CA PRO A 426 21.77 -12.51 -0.79
C PRO A 426 21.46 -12.01 -2.21
N SER A 427 22.49 -11.94 -3.06
CA SER A 427 22.39 -11.31 -4.39
C SER A 427 21.53 -12.08 -5.39
N ASP A 428 21.51 -13.40 -5.29
CA ASP A 428 20.67 -14.30 -6.07
C ASP A 428 19.18 -14.21 -5.67
N GLY A 429 18.89 -13.80 -4.43
CA GLY A 429 17.54 -13.57 -3.93
C GLY A 429 16.73 -12.58 -4.78
N PHE A 430 17.38 -11.60 -5.41
CA PHE A 430 16.71 -10.69 -6.34
C PHE A 430 16.18 -11.42 -7.58
N ALA A 431 17.07 -12.16 -8.27
CA ALA A 431 16.71 -12.91 -9.47
C ALA A 431 15.68 -13.99 -9.16
N PHE A 432 15.75 -14.58 -7.95
CA PHE A 432 14.77 -15.54 -7.48
C PHE A 432 13.36 -14.95 -7.42
N VAL A 433 13.16 -13.82 -6.74
CA VAL A 433 11.85 -13.15 -6.63
C VAL A 433 11.40 -12.58 -7.99
N ASP A 434 12.32 -12.03 -8.78
CA ASP A 434 12.02 -11.58 -10.15
C ASP A 434 11.52 -12.75 -11.02
N GLY A 435 12.11 -13.94 -10.88
CA GLY A 435 11.68 -15.15 -11.57
C GLY A 435 10.31 -15.65 -11.13
N MET A 436 9.90 -15.45 -9.87
CA MET A 436 8.52 -15.74 -9.45
C MET A 436 7.52 -14.87 -10.22
N VAL A 437 7.74 -13.56 -10.27
CA VAL A 437 6.89 -12.63 -11.03
C VAL A 437 6.90 -12.97 -12.53
N ALA A 438 8.08 -13.21 -13.10
CA ALA A 438 8.24 -13.54 -14.51
C ALA A 438 7.54 -14.86 -14.88
N SER A 439 7.54 -15.86 -13.98
CA SER A 439 6.86 -17.14 -14.21
C SER A 439 5.34 -16.99 -14.36
N ILE A 440 4.75 -15.94 -13.78
CA ILE A 440 3.35 -15.57 -14.01
C ILE A 440 3.24 -14.76 -15.29
N VAL A 441 3.86 -13.57 -15.32
CA VAL A 441 3.63 -12.55 -16.35
C VAL A 441 4.00 -13.05 -17.76
N ASN A 442 5.12 -13.78 -17.91
CA ASN A 442 5.56 -14.27 -19.21
C ASN A 442 4.71 -15.44 -19.74
N ASN A 443 3.84 -16.01 -18.90
CA ASN A 443 2.92 -17.09 -19.26
C ASN A 443 1.47 -16.60 -19.39
N GLU A 444 1.26 -15.29 -19.32
CA GLU A 444 -0.03 -14.65 -19.61
C GLU A 444 -0.04 -14.01 -21.00
N PRO A 445 -1.24 -13.77 -21.58
CA PRO A 445 -1.35 -13.03 -22.84
C PRO A 445 -0.68 -11.66 -22.76
N ALA A 446 -0.12 -11.22 -23.89
CA ALA A 446 0.43 -9.87 -24.00
C ALA A 446 -0.63 -8.82 -23.62
N GLY A 447 -0.25 -7.88 -22.76
CA GLY A 447 -1.17 -6.85 -22.26
C GLY A 447 -2.10 -7.31 -21.14
N TRP A 448 -1.86 -8.47 -20.50
CA TRP A 448 -2.56 -8.87 -19.28
C TRP A 448 -2.61 -7.70 -18.28
N PRO A 449 -3.78 -7.26 -17.79
CA PRO A 449 -3.91 -5.97 -17.11
C PRO A 449 -3.55 -6.02 -15.61
N TYR A 450 -2.49 -6.73 -15.25
CA TYR A 450 -2.00 -6.82 -13.88
C TYR A 450 -1.46 -5.47 -13.35
N GLY A 451 -1.29 -5.35 -12.03
CA GLY A 451 -0.73 -4.18 -11.37
C GLY A 451 0.26 -4.52 -10.27
N ALA A 452 0.73 -3.50 -9.56
CA ALA A 452 1.48 -3.62 -8.31
C ALA A 452 0.79 -2.88 -7.18
N TYR A 453 1.05 -3.31 -5.96
CA TYR A 453 0.53 -2.70 -4.76
C TYR A 453 1.58 -1.84 -4.07
N LEU A 454 1.28 -0.55 -3.90
CA LEU A 454 2.22 0.45 -3.37
C LEU A 454 2.71 0.15 -1.95
N ASN A 455 1.92 -0.54 -1.12
CA ASN A 455 2.38 -0.92 0.21
C ASN A 455 3.44 -2.04 0.18
N TYR A 456 3.49 -2.82 -0.90
CA TYR A 456 4.51 -3.84 -1.17
C TYR A 456 5.44 -3.36 -2.29
N ILE A 457 6.00 -2.16 -2.09
CA ILE A 457 6.78 -1.44 -3.10
C ILE A 457 8.08 -2.17 -3.47
N ASP A 458 8.32 -2.26 -4.77
CA ASP A 458 9.54 -2.79 -5.39
C ASP A 458 10.45 -1.63 -5.81
N ASP A 459 11.68 -1.56 -5.28
CA ASP A 459 12.67 -0.53 -5.62
C ASP A 459 13.26 -0.70 -7.02
N LYS A 460 13.08 -1.86 -7.66
CA LYS A 460 13.57 -2.14 -9.01
C LYS A 460 12.54 -1.86 -10.09
N LEU A 461 11.34 -1.48 -9.71
CA LEU A 461 10.30 -1.19 -10.68
C LEU A 461 10.64 0.06 -11.48
N THR A 462 10.50 0.01 -12.80
CA THR A 462 10.72 1.16 -13.68
C THR A 462 9.38 1.69 -14.21
N ASN A 463 9.32 3.00 -14.50
CA ASN A 463 8.14 3.63 -15.08
C ASN A 463 7.72 2.89 -16.36
N GLY A 464 6.46 2.43 -16.39
CA GLY A 464 5.88 1.71 -17.55
C GLY A 464 5.91 0.18 -17.47
N ALA A 465 6.52 -0.42 -16.44
CA ALA A 465 6.59 -1.88 -16.28
C ALA A 465 5.23 -2.58 -16.08
N TYR A 466 4.19 -1.85 -15.67
CA TYR A 466 2.79 -2.31 -15.63
C TYR A 466 1.94 -1.48 -16.58
N GLY A 467 2.02 -1.78 -17.89
CA GLY A 467 1.15 -1.27 -18.97
C GLY A 467 0.48 0.09 -18.76
N SER A 468 1.12 1.17 -19.20
CA SER A 468 0.64 2.54 -19.55
C SER A 468 -0.51 3.25 -18.80
N ARG A 469 -1.17 2.71 -17.78
CA ARG A 469 -2.32 3.36 -17.11
C ARG A 469 -2.30 3.36 -15.58
N SER A 470 -1.29 2.78 -14.94
CA SER A 470 -1.34 2.63 -13.48
C SER A 470 0.05 2.60 -12.87
N THR A 471 0.58 3.79 -12.54
CA THR A 471 1.25 4.13 -11.27
C THR A 471 1.98 5.46 -11.44
N LEU A 472 1.55 6.49 -10.71
CA LEU A 472 2.47 7.56 -10.33
C LEU A 472 3.48 6.92 -9.39
N GLN A 473 4.60 6.45 -9.94
CA GLN A 473 5.73 6.05 -9.13
C GLN A 473 6.24 7.28 -8.38
N CYS A 474 6.49 7.13 -7.08
CA CYS A 474 7.18 8.13 -6.27
C CYS A 474 8.57 8.39 -6.86
N CYS A 475 8.67 9.31 -7.82
CA CYS A 475 9.93 9.96 -8.09
C CYS A 475 10.02 11.17 -7.17
N SER A 476 11.12 11.28 -6.46
CA SER A 476 11.67 12.57 -6.07
C SER A 476 11.85 13.38 -7.37
N PHE A 477 10.94 14.30 -7.67
CA PHE A 477 10.98 15.11 -8.89
C PHE A 477 11.65 16.47 -8.61
N PRO A 478 12.86 16.72 -9.12
CA PRO A 478 13.50 18.03 -9.02
C PRO A 478 13.09 18.87 -10.24
N SER A 479 11.84 19.37 -10.32
CA SER A 479 11.47 20.61 -11.05
C SER A 479 9.97 20.75 -11.33
N LEU A 480 9.51 22.01 -11.25
CA LEU A 480 8.14 22.50 -11.49
C LEU A 480 7.59 22.21 -12.91
N ILE A 481 8.46 21.93 -13.89
CA ILE A 481 8.12 21.82 -15.33
C ILE A 481 7.45 20.48 -15.69
N LEU A 482 7.73 19.42 -14.92
CA LEU A 482 7.11 18.10 -15.11
C LEU A 482 5.77 17.96 -14.38
N TRP A 483 5.51 18.80 -13.37
CA TRP A 483 4.22 18.87 -12.68
C TRP A 483 3.11 19.38 -13.62
N ILE A 484 3.44 20.36 -14.46
CA ILE A 484 2.56 20.85 -15.52
C ILE A 484 2.23 19.74 -16.54
N HIS A 485 3.20 18.88 -16.89
CA HIS A 485 2.96 17.75 -17.78
C HIS A 485 2.08 16.66 -17.15
N ALA A 486 2.27 16.31 -15.87
CA ALA A 486 1.42 15.32 -15.20
C ALA A 486 -0.03 15.80 -15.04
N VAL A 487 -0.22 17.09 -14.71
CA VAL A 487 -1.56 17.71 -14.64
C VAL A 487 -2.17 17.83 -16.04
N LEU A 488 -1.42 18.24 -17.07
CA LEU A 488 -1.90 18.29 -18.45
C LEU A 488 -2.27 16.91 -19.00
N HIS A 489 -1.51 15.87 -18.66
CA HIS A 489 -1.81 14.51 -19.11
C HIS A 489 -3.10 13.98 -18.45
N ALA A 490 -3.31 14.24 -17.16
CA ALA A 490 -4.56 13.90 -16.47
C ALA A 490 -5.77 14.67 -17.03
N VAL A 491 -5.59 15.95 -17.37
CA VAL A 491 -6.62 16.78 -18.02
C VAL A 491 -6.91 16.31 -19.45
N CYS A 492 -5.89 15.96 -20.24
CA CYS A 492 -6.07 15.44 -21.61
C CYS A 492 -6.75 14.07 -21.62
N SER A 493 -6.43 13.20 -20.66
CA SER A 493 -7.06 11.88 -20.50
C SER A 493 -8.57 12.01 -20.21
N ASN A 494 -8.95 12.99 -19.40
CA ASN A 494 -10.37 13.31 -19.14
C ASN A 494 -11.06 13.91 -20.37
N LEU A 495 -10.35 14.71 -21.18
CA LEU A 495 -10.89 15.28 -22.42
C LEU A 495 -11.15 14.18 -23.47
N GLU A 496 -10.24 13.23 -23.64
CA GLU A 496 -10.41 12.08 -24.53
C GLU A 496 -11.61 11.22 -24.12
N TYR A 497 -11.77 10.96 -22.82
CA TYR A 497 -12.93 10.24 -22.27
C TYR A 497 -14.26 10.98 -22.53
N GLU A 498 -14.28 12.31 -22.41
CA GLU A 498 -15.48 13.11 -22.62
C GLU A 498 -15.84 13.24 -24.12
N ILE A 499 -14.83 13.23 -25.00
CA ILE A 499 -15.01 13.14 -26.46
C ILE A 499 -15.56 11.77 -26.85
N GLU A 500 -15.03 10.67 -26.30
CA GLU A 500 -15.49 9.31 -26.58
C GLU A 500 -16.92 9.07 -26.09
N ARG A 501 -17.27 9.63 -24.92
CA ARG A 501 -18.64 9.62 -24.37
C ARG A 501 -19.61 10.43 -25.22
N LYS A 502 -19.20 11.58 -25.75
CA LYS A 502 -20.01 12.39 -26.69
C LYS A 502 -20.15 11.72 -28.05
N HIS A 503 -19.12 11.01 -28.54
CA HIS A 503 -19.18 10.23 -29.78
C HIS A 503 -20.14 9.03 -29.66
N GLN A 504 -20.12 8.33 -28.52
CA GLN A 504 -21.08 7.25 -28.22
C GLN A 504 -22.51 7.78 -28.08
N LEU A 505 -22.71 8.97 -27.50
CA LEU A 505 -24.02 9.61 -27.40
C LEU A 505 -24.55 10.06 -28.78
N LEU A 506 -23.67 10.53 -29.68
CA LEU A 506 -24.01 10.88 -31.07
C LEU A 506 -24.34 9.64 -31.92
N LEU A 507 -23.67 8.50 -31.69
CA LEU A 507 -24.00 7.22 -32.33
C LEU A 507 -25.36 6.64 -31.84
N LEU A 508 -25.74 6.89 -30.59
CA LEU A 508 -27.05 6.53 -30.05
C LEU A 508 -28.19 7.43 -30.56
N ILE A 509 -27.91 8.70 -30.88
CA ILE A 509 -28.88 9.63 -31.49
C ILE A 509 -28.99 9.40 -33.01
N GLY A 510 -27.91 8.93 -33.66
CA GLY A 510 -27.87 8.62 -35.10
C GLY A 510 -28.57 7.33 -35.54
N SER A 511 -29.04 6.49 -34.61
CA SER A 511 -29.69 5.19 -34.93
C SER A 511 -31.22 5.18 -34.77
N ARG A 512 -31.86 6.33 -34.49
CA ARG A 512 -33.33 6.47 -34.49
C ARG A 512 -33.79 7.51 -35.51
N GLY A 513 -33.65 7.16 -36.79
CA GLY A 513 -34.11 7.96 -37.91
C GLY A 513 -34.79 7.12 -38.98
N SER A 514 -35.93 6.49 -38.69
CA SER A 514 -36.95 6.10 -39.67
C SER A 514 -38.15 5.42 -38.99
N ALA A 515 -39.15 6.20 -38.61
CA ALA A 515 -40.54 5.74 -38.57
C ALA A 515 -41.46 6.96 -38.64
N LYS A 516 -41.85 7.33 -39.85
CA LYS A 516 -42.91 8.31 -40.11
C LYS A 516 -44.28 7.60 -40.09
N THR A 517 -45.13 8.09 -39.19
CA THR A 517 -46.58 8.33 -39.36
C THR A 517 -47.56 7.15 -39.22
N PHE A 518 -48.48 7.19 -38.23
CA PHE A 518 -49.94 7.37 -38.45
C PHE A 518 -50.80 7.48 -37.15
N LEU A 519 -51.52 8.62 -37.05
CA LEU A 519 -52.89 8.92 -36.54
C LEU A 519 -53.39 8.59 -35.10
N LYS A 520 -53.96 9.66 -34.49
CA LYS A 520 -55.23 9.79 -33.70
C LYS A 520 -55.41 8.79 -32.54
N LYS A 521 -55.44 9.23 -31.28
CA LYS A 521 -56.44 10.09 -30.63
C LYS A 521 -55.90 10.52 -29.27
#